data_AF-A0A4P7BW95-F1
#
_entry.id   AF-A0A4P7BW95-F1
#
_cell.length_a   1.000
_cell.length_b   1.000
_cell.length_c   1.000
_cell.angle_alpha   90.00
_cell.angle_beta   90.00
_cell.angle_gamma   90.00
#
_symmetry.space_group_name_H-M   'P 1'
#
loop_
_entity.id
_entity.type
_entity.pdbx_description
1 polymer ?
#
loop_
_entity_poly.entity_id
_entity_poly.type
_entity_poly.pdbx_seq_one_letter_code
_entity_poly.pdbx_strand_id
1 'polypeptide(L)' 'MDAVLEAGWDETALCHAALVCGFFNLMNRWVEGLGLPTDPEMVQLAGKMLHEQGYQGVTAFLK' A
#
# COMPACT_ATOMS: atom_id res chain seq x y z
N MET A 1 8.21 -12.35 11.74
CA MET A 1 9.27 -11.52 11.13
C MET A 1 10.36 -12.41 10.57
N ASP A 2 10.75 -13.45 11.31
CA ASP A 2 11.83 -14.39 10.93
C ASP A 2 11.68 -14.99 9.53
N ALA A 3 10.49 -15.45 9.13
CA ALA A 3 10.27 -16.06 7.82
C ALA A 3 10.63 -15.17 6.61
N VAL A 4 10.45 -13.85 6.68
CA VAL A 4 10.81 -12.96 5.56
C VAL A 4 12.28 -12.58 5.56
N LEU A 5 12.88 -12.49 6.75
CA LEU A 5 14.33 -12.30 6.91
C LEU A 5 15.09 -13.54 6.42
N GLU A 6 14.60 -14.73 6.76
CA GLU A 6 15.10 -16.03 6.25
C GLU A 6 14.94 -16.14 4.73
N ALA A 7 13.90 -15.52 4.15
CA ALA A 7 13.71 -15.42 2.72
C ALA A 7 14.62 -14.37 2.04
N GLY A 8 15.51 -13.73 2.79
CA GLY A 8 16.51 -12.79 2.28
C GLY A 8 16.09 -11.32 2.25
N TRP A 9 14.98 -10.95 2.91
CA TRP A 9 14.65 -9.54 3.08
C TRP A 9 15.58 -8.91 4.11
N ASP A 10 16.01 -7.68 3.87
CA ASP A 10 16.68 -6.88 4.89
C ASP A 10 15.65 -6.22 5.84
N GLU A 11 16.14 -5.74 6.98
CA GLU A 11 15.30 -5.09 8.00
C GLU A 11 14.62 -3.82 7.47
N THR A 12 15.24 -3.12 6.51
CA THR A 12 14.68 -1.90 5.94
C THR A 12 13.46 -2.21 5.07
N ALA A 13 13.55 -3.25 4.23
CA ALA A 13 12.45 -3.75 3.43
C ALA A 13 11.27 -4.21 4.31
N LEU A 14 11.56 -4.90 5.43
CA LEU A 14 10.56 -5.29 6.41
C LEU A 14 9.89 -4.06 7.06
N CYS A 15 10.67 -3.07 7.50
CA CYS A 15 10.15 -1.82 8.06
C CYS A 15 9.27 -1.06 7.05
N HIS A 16 9.72 -0.93 5.79
CA HIS A 16 8.94 -0.28 4.75
C HIS A 16 7.62 -1.01 4.48
N ALA A 17 7.63 -2.33 4.39
CA ALA A 17 6.41 -3.11 4.20
C ALA A 17 5.42 -2.91 5.37
N ALA A 18 5.92 -2.91 6.61
CA ALA A 18 5.09 -2.65 7.79
C ALA A 18 4.48 -1.24 7.76
N LEU A 19 5.24 -0.22 7.38
CA LEU A 19 4.76 1.16 7.26
C LEU A 19 3.70 1.32 6.17
N VAL A 20 3.92 0.74 4.99
CA VAL A 20 2.95 0.76 3.88
C VAL A 20 1.65 0.08 4.32
N CYS A 21 1.72 -1.16 4.83
CA CYS A 21 0.53 -1.88 5.27
C CYS A 21 -0.21 -1.15 6.40
N GLY A 22 0.52 -0.62 7.39
CA GLY A 22 -0.05 0.14 8.49
C GLY A 22 -0.79 1.40 8.02
N PHE A 23 -0.16 2.17 7.14
CA PHE A 23 -0.75 3.38 6.57
C PHE A 23 -2.04 3.09 5.79
N PHE A 24 -2.01 2.11 4.87
CA PHE A 24 -3.21 1.77 4.09
C PHE A 24 -4.31 1.15 4.95
N ASN A 25 -3.97 0.35 5.96
CA ASN A 25 -4.95 -0.15 6.91
C ASN A 25 -5.68 0.99 7.65
N LEU A 26 -4.96 2.03 8.05
CA LEU A 26 -5.54 3.22 8.66
C LEU A 26 -6.45 3.97 7.67
N MET A 27 -5.96 4.24 6.45
CA MET A 27 -6.71 4.98 5.44
C MET A 27 -8.00 4.26 5.02
N ASN A 28 -7.94 2.94 4.80
CA ASN A 28 -9.12 2.14 4.47
C ASN A 28 -10.19 2.28 5.57
N ARG A 29 -9.80 2.10 6.85
CA ARG A 29 -10.70 2.23 7.99
C ARG A 29 -11.25 3.64 8.17
N TRP A 30 -10.47 4.66 7.85
CA TRP A 30 -10.90 6.06 7.91
C TRP A 30 -11.99 6.33 6.87
N VAL A 31 -11.78 5.93 5.62
CA VAL A 31 -12.72 6.11 4.51
C VAL A 31 -14.00 5.31 4.75
N GLU A 32 -13.86 4.03 5.08
CA GLU A 32 -14.99 3.13 5.40
C GLU A 32 -15.78 3.63 6.60
N GLY A 33 -15.11 4.05 7.67
CA GLY A 33 -15.73 4.51 8.91
C GLY A 33 -16.53 5.81 8.76
N LEU A 34 -16.14 6.68 7.82
CA LEU A 34 -16.88 7.89 7.47
C LEU A 34 -17.99 7.65 6.43
N GLY A 35 -18.11 6.44 5.90
CA GLY A 35 -19.08 6.10 4.85
C GLY A 35 -18.83 6.81 3.53
N LEU A 36 -17.57 7.18 3.25
CA LEU A 36 -17.22 7.80 1.97
C LEU A 36 -17.40 6.80 0.83
N PRO A 37 -18.10 7.17 -0.25
CA PRO A 37 -18.34 6.27 -1.36
C PRO A 37 -17.04 5.98 -2.10
N THR A 38 -16.78 4.70 -2.34
CA THR A 38 -15.66 4.25 -3.17
C THR A 38 -16.14 4.07 -4.61
N ASP A 39 -15.51 4.75 -5.56
CA ASP A 39 -15.76 4.55 -6.99
C ASP A 39 -15.11 3.24 -7.46
N PRO A 40 -15.89 2.23 -7.91
CA PRO A 40 -15.35 0.95 -8.36
C PRO A 40 -14.38 1.06 -9.54
N GLU A 41 -14.56 2.04 -10.43
CA GLU A 41 -13.65 2.25 -11.57
C GLU A 41 -12.29 2.75 -11.08
N MET A 42 -12.29 3.66 -10.11
CA MET A 42 -11.07 4.15 -9.47
C MET A 42 -10.33 3.05 -8.73
N VAL A 43 -11.03 2.12 -8.06
CA VAL A 43 -10.41 0.97 -7.40
C VAL A 43 -9.73 0.04 -8.40
N GLN A 44 -10.40 -0.26 -9.52
CA GLN A 44 -9.81 -1.08 -10.58
C GLN A 44 -8.58 -0.40 -11.21
N LEU A 45 -8.69 0.90 -11.50
CA LEU A 45 -7.58 1.67 -12.06
C LEU A 45 -6.37 1.67 -11.11
N ALA A 46 -6.60 1.95 -9.82
CA ALA A 46 -5.55 1.93 -8.80
C ALA A 46 -4.89 0.55 -8.68
N GLY A 47 -5.69 -0.53 -8.69
CA GLY A 47 -5.19 -1.91 -8.68
C GLY A 47 -4.33 -2.23 -9.90
N LYS A 48 -4.75 -1.80 -11.10
CA LYS A 48 -3.96 -1.96 -12.33
C LYS A 48 -2.64 -1.21 -12.26
N MET A 49 -2.65 0.04 -11.78
CA MET A 49 -1.42 0.83 -11.60
C MET A 49 -0.44 0.15 -10.63
N LEU A 50 -0.92 -0.37 -9.50
CA LEU A 50 -0.09 -1.11 -8.56
C LEU A 50 0.50 -2.39 -9.19
N HIS A 51 -0.29 -3.11 -9.99
CA HIS A 51 0.20 -4.31 -10.67
C HIS A 51 1.30 -3.99 -11.69
N GLU A 52 1.11 -2.94 -12.49
CA GLU A 52 2.03 -2.59 -13.58
C GLU A 52 3.29 -1.86 -13.11
N GLN A 53 3.19 -1.00 -12.09
CA GLN A 53 4.25 -0.05 -11.71
C GLN A 53 4.64 -0.13 -10.23
N GLY A 54 3.98 -0.99 -9.45
CA GLY A 54 4.12 -0.99 -7.99
C GLY A 54 3.78 0.37 -7.39
N TYR A 55 4.54 0.77 -6.38
CA TYR A 55 4.35 2.07 -5.69
C TYR A 55 5.06 3.25 -6.37
N GLN A 56 5.69 3.06 -7.54
CA GLN A 56 6.41 4.15 -8.22
C GLN A 56 5.49 5.33 -8.56
N GLY A 57 4.25 5.04 -8.99
CA GLY A 57 3.24 6.06 -9.24
C GLY A 57 2.93 6.91 -8.00
N VAL A 58 2.93 6.31 -6.80
CA VAL A 58 2.73 7.03 -5.54
C VAL A 58 3.94 7.90 -5.21
N THR A 59 5.17 7.37 -5.39
CA THR A 59 6.39 8.13 -5.11
C THR A 59 6.56 9.37 -5.98
N ALA A 60 5.97 9.38 -7.19
CA ALA A 60 5.99 10.57 -8.05
C ALA A 60 5.22 11.76 -7.46
N PHE A 61 4.23 11.53 -6.59
CA PHE A 61 3.45 12.58 -5.91
C PHE A 61 4.13 13.11 -4.63
N LEU A 62 5.19 12.46 -4.16
CA LEU A 62 5.89 12.80 -2.91
C LEU A 62 7.14 13.67 -3.13
N LYS A 63 7.26 14.32 -4.29
CA LYS A 63 8.37 15.22 -4.64
C LYS A 63 8.14 16.64 -4.13
#